data_AF-A0A9E3D5G0-F1
#
_entry.id   AF-A0A9E3D5G0-F1
#
_cell.length_a   1.000
_cell.length_b   1.000
_cell.length_c   1.000
_cell.angle_alpha   90.00
_cell.angle_beta   90.00
_cell.angle_gamma   90.00
#
_symmetry.space_group_name_H-M   'P 1'
#
loop_
_entity.id
_entity.type
_entity.pdbx_description
1 polymer ?
#
loop_
_entity_poly.entity_id
_entity_poly.type
_entity_poly.pdbx_seq_one_letter_code
_entity_poly.pdbx_strand_id
1 'polypeptide(L)'
;FGVLCCWTGTGVSIAANKVSGVRAALCADAATAAGAREWNDANVLCLSLRATSVPLAQEMLEAWFAAEPTNDPRYRAMIERIE
;
A
#
# COMPACT_ATOMS: atom_id res chain seq x y z
N PHE A 1 1.71 7.48 -7.64
CA PHE A 1 2.47 6.46 -6.90
C PHE A 1 3.35 7.13 -5.88
N GLY A 2 3.52 6.53 -4.69
CA GLY A 2 4.47 6.97 -3.68
C GLY A 2 4.92 5.82 -2.79
N VAL A 3 6.13 5.92 -2.25
CA VAL A 3 6.64 4.99 -1.23
C VAL A 3 7.05 5.82 -0.02
N LEU A 4 6.51 5.50 1.15
CA LEU A 4 6.78 6.20 2.39
C LEU A 4 7.31 5.24 3.44
N CYS A 5 8.22 5.70 4.28
CA CYS A 5 8.71 4.90 5.40
C CYS A 5 8.96 5.77 6.62
N CYS A 6 8.74 5.19 7.80
CA CYS A 6 9.22 5.72 9.07
C CYS A 6 9.53 4.55 9.99
N TRP A 7 9.85 4.80 11.27
CA TRP A 7 10.23 3.74 12.20
C TRP A 7 9.22 2.57 12.21
N THR A 8 7.93 2.85 12.37
CA THR A 8 6.87 1.81 12.34
C THR A 8 6.08 1.78 11.03
N GLY A 9 6.22 2.78 10.16
CA GLY A 9 5.35 2.99 8.98
C GLY A 9 3.94 3.53 9.30
N THR A 10 3.50 3.46 10.56
CA THR A 10 2.15 3.85 10.99
C THR A 10 1.90 5.36 10.88
N GLY A 11 2.88 6.17 11.31
CA GLY A 11 2.72 7.63 11.30
C GLY A 11 2.57 8.18 9.88
N VAL A 12 3.38 7.67 8.95
CA VAL A 12 3.34 8.10 7.54
C VAL A 12 2.07 7.62 6.84
N SER A 13 1.57 6.41 7.14
CA SER A 13 0.29 5.94 6.56
C SER A 13 -0.90 6.73 7.09
N ILE A 14 -0.95 7.06 8.39
CA ILE A 14 -1.99 7.93 8.96
C ILE A 14 -1.95 9.31 8.33
N ALA A 15 -0.76 9.90 8.18
CA ALA A 15 -0.62 11.23 7.61
C ALA A 15 -1.01 11.27 6.13
N ALA A 16 -0.53 10.31 5.33
CA ALA A 16 -0.78 10.26 3.89
C ALA A 16 -2.26 10.08 3.56
N ASN A 17 -2.97 9.20 4.28
CA ASN A 17 -4.42 8.96 4.07
C ASN A 17 -5.32 10.17 4.42
N LYS A 18 -4.79 11.26 4.99
CA LYS A 18 -5.54 12.51 5.18
C LYS A 18 -5.60 13.38 3.92
N VAL A 19 -4.79 13.06 2.91
CA VAL A 19 -4.76 13.78 1.64
C VAL A 19 -5.81 13.16 0.72
N SER A 20 -6.74 13.98 0.20
CA SER A 20 -7.79 13.52 -0.70
C SER A 20 -7.18 12.79 -1.93
N GLY A 21 -7.77 11.64 -2.27
CA GLY A 21 -7.30 10.78 -3.36
C GLY A 21 -6.10 9.88 -3.01
N VAL A 22 -5.51 9.99 -1.81
CA VAL A 22 -4.43 9.09 -1.38
C VAL A 22 -5.00 7.85 -0.69
N ARG A 23 -4.50 6.68 -1.10
CA ARG A 23 -4.76 5.39 -0.49
C ARG A 23 -3.41 4.76 -0.12
N ALA A 24 -3.00 5.02 1.13
CA ALA A 24 -1.72 4.58 1.65
C ALA A 24 -1.87 3.30 2.48
N ALA A 25 -1.20 2.23 2.05
CA ALA A 25 -1.25 0.92 2.69
C ALA A 25 0.07 0.62 3.43
N LEU A 26 0.01 0.39 4.74
CA LEU A 26 1.14 -0.14 5.51
C LEU A 26 1.15 -1.66 5.37
N CYS A 27 2.15 -2.19 4.68
CA CYS A 27 2.28 -3.62 4.42
C CYS A 27 3.46 -4.21 5.21
N ALA A 28 3.40 -5.51 5.49
CA ALA A 28 4.44 -6.23 6.22
C ALA A 28 5.12 -7.33 5.37
N ASP A 29 4.56 -7.67 4.21
CA ASP A 29 5.08 -8.69 3.30
C ASP A 29 4.65 -8.40 1.84
N ALA A 30 5.24 -9.14 0.89
CA ALA A 30 5.04 -8.96 -0.54
C ALA A 30 3.62 -9.32 -1.01
N ALA A 31 3.00 -10.34 -0.41
CA ALA A 31 1.64 -10.75 -0.76
C ALA A 31 0.62 -9.65 -0.38
N THR A 32 0.78 -9.07 0.80
CA THR A 32 -0.02 -7.94 1.26
C THR A 32 0.24 -6.69 0.42
N ALA A 33 1.48 -6.46 -0.01
CA ALA A 33 1.81 -5.35 -0.90
C ALA A 33 1.11 -5.50 -2.27
N ALA A 34 1.19 -6.66 -2.91
CA ALA A 34 0.44 -6.95 -4.13
C ALA A 34 -1.08 -6.80 -3.93
N GLY A 35 -1.63 -7.39 -2.86
CA GLY A 35 -3.05 -7.30 -2.54
C GLY A 35 -3.52 -5.87 -2.27
N ALA A 36 -2.70 -5.03 -1.65
CA ALA A 36 -3.01 -3.62 -1.45
C ALA A 36 -3.15 -2.86 -2.78
N ARG A 37 -2.33 -3.20 -3.78
CA ARG A 37 -2.49 -2.66 -5.14
C ARG A 37 -3.73 -3.23 -5.83
N GLU A 38 -3.90 -4.54 -5.77
CA GLU A 38 -4.95 -5.26 -6.48
C GLU A 38 -6.35 -4.90 -5.98
N TRP A 39 -6.58 -4.96 -4.66
CA TRP A 39 -7.91 -4.86 -4.08
C TRP A 39 -8.26 -3.47 -3.58
N ASN A 40 -7.27 -2.66 -3.24
CA ASN A 40 -7.50 -1.32 -2.70
C ASN A 40 -7.06 -0.21 -3.65
N ASP A 41 -6.50 -0.56 -4.81
CA ASP A 41 -5.84 0.41 -5.71
C ASP A 41 -4.94 1.37 -4.90
N ALA A 42 -4.19 0.82 -3.94
CA ALA A 42 -3.32 1.61 -3.09
C ALA A 42 -2.29 2.30 -3.97
N ASN A 43 -2.28 3.63 -3.94
CA ASN A 43 -1.39 4.46 -4.74
C ASN A 43 -0.16 4.93 -3.92
N VAL A 44 -0.11 4.59 -2.64
CA VAL A 44 1.05 4.75 -1.76
C VAL A 44 1.32 3.47 -0.98
N LEU A 45 2.56 2.97 -1.03
CA LEU A 45 3.04 1.88 -0.18
C LEU A 45 3.79 2.45 1.02
N CYS A 46 3.43 2.03 2.23
CA CYS A 46 4.08 2.41 3.47
C CYS A 46 4.87 1.23 4.06
N LEU A 47 6.11 1.49 4.48
CA LEU A 47 7.04 0.49 5.02
C LEU A 47 7.49 0.85 6.44
N SER A 48 7.79 -0.18 7.23
CA SER A 48 8.32 -0.05 8.59
C SER A 48 9.85 -0.24 8.59
N LEU A 49 10.61 0.81 8.90
CA LEU A 49 12.07 0.72 9.00
C LEU A 49 12.55 -0.18 10.15
N ARG A 50 11.70 -0.38 11.18
CA ARG A 50 11.99 -1.26 12.32
C ARG A 50 11.84 -2.74 11.98
N ALA A 51 10.87 -3.07 11.12
CA ALA A 51 10.43 -4.45 10.90
C ALA A 51 10.74 -5.01 9.52
N THR A 52 11.00 -4.15 8.54
CA THR A 52 11.23 -4.56 7.14
C THR A 52 12.72 -4.56 6.84
N SER A 53 13.28 -5.73 6.53
CA SER A 53 14.65 -5.86 6.03
C SER A 53 14.75 -5.37 4.57
N VAL A 54 15.96 -5.05 4.10
CA VAL A 54 16.16 -4.62 2.70
C VAL A 54 15.67 -5.66 1.69
N PRO A 55 15.99 -6.96 1.80
CA PRO A 55 15.47 -7.97 0.87
C PRO A 55 13.94 -8.02 0.87
N LEU A 56 13.31 -7.99 2.05
CA LEU A 56 11.85 -7.98 2.15
C LEU A 56 11.23 -6.73 1.52
N ALA A 57 11.85 -5.56 1.70
CA ALA A 57 11.41 -4.34 1.05
C ALA A 57 11.47 -4.44 -0.48
N GLN A 58 12.50 -5.10 -1.04
CA GLN A 58 12.62 -5.33 -2.48
C GLN A 58 11.48 -6.21 -2.99
N GLU A 59 11.23 -7.35 -2.33
CA GLU A 59 10.12 -8.26 -2.67
C GLU A 59 8.77 -7.53 -2.62
N MET A 60 8.56 -6.69 -1.60
CA MET A 60 7.34 -5.90 -1.45
C MET A 60 7.17 -4.87 -2.57
N LEU A 61 8.23 -4.17 -2.93
CA LEU A 61 8.20 -3.18 -4.00
C LEU A 61 7.93 -3.84 -5.36
N GLU A 62 8.63 -4.94 -5.67
CA GLU A 62 8.42 -5.72 -6.89
C GLU A 62 6.98 -6.20 -6.99
N ALA A 63 6.44 -6.80 -5.93
CA ALA A 63 5.07 -7.30 -5.88
C ALA A 63 4.03 -6.17 -6.05
N TRP A 64 4.23 -5.02 -5.41
CA TRP A 64 3.32 -3.88 -5.51
C TRP A 64 3.34 -3.22 -6.90
N PHE A 65 4.52 -3.05 -7.50
CA PHE A 65 4.65 -2.46 -8.84
C PHE A 65 4.20 -3.40 -9.96
N ALA A 66 4.31 -4.72 -9.78
CA ALA A 66 3.86 -5.70 -10.76
C ALA A 66 2.34 -5.92 -10.74
N ALA A 67 1.68 -5.62 -9.62
CA ALA A 67 0.24 -5.79 -9.46
C ALA A 67 -0.55 -4.66 -10.13
N GLU A 68 -1.77 -4.98 -10.58
CA GLU A 68 -2.72 -4.02 -11.12
C GLU A 68 -4.06 -4.10 -10.38
N PRO A 69 -4.79 -2.99 -10.24
CA PRO A 69 -6.09 -2.98 -9.60
C PRO A 69 -7.07 -3.92 -10.31
N THR A 70 -7.76 -4.76 -9.56
CA THR A 70 -8.76 -5.67 -10.10
C THR A 70 -9.98 -4.93 -10.65
N ASN A 71 -10.63 -5.51 -11.65
CA ASN A 71 -11.90 -5.02 -12.18
C ASN A 71 -13.12 -5.69 -11.53
N ASP A 72 -12.92 -6.51 -10.50
CA ASP A 72 -14.02 -7.08 -9.72
C ASP A 72 -14.85 -5.95 -9.05
N PRO A 73 -16.17 -5.86 -9.36
CA PRO A 73 -17.05 -4.81 -8.85
C PRO A 73 -17.07 -4.69 -7.32
N ARG A 74 -16.84 -5.79 -6.60
CA ARG A 74 -16.81 -5.82 -5.14
C ARG A 74 -15.74 -4.88 -4.58
N TYR A 75 -14.54 -4.91 -5.15
CA TYR A 75 -13.42 -4.10 -4.68
C TYR A 75 -13.52 -2.66 -5.15
N ARG A 76 -14.01 -2.43 -6.38
CA ARG A 76 -14.31 -1.08 -6.88
C ARG A 76 -15.31 -0.34 -6.00
N ALA A 77 -16.40 -1.00 -5.61
CA ALA A 77 -17.38 -0.43 -4.69
C ALA A 77 -16.81 -0.15 -3.28
N MET A 78 -15.77 -0.86 -2.84
CA MET A 78 -15.10 -0.55 -1.58
C MET A 78 -14.23 0.71 -1.68
N ILE A 79 -13.53 0.87 -2.82
CA ILE A 79 -12.70 2.05 -3.10
C ILE A 79 -13.57 3.31 -3.17
N GLU A 80 -14.70 3.26 -3.88
CA GLU A 80 -15.63 4.39 -3.99
C GLU A 80 -16.21 4.85 -2.64
N ARG A 81 -16.24 3.98 -1.63
CA ARG A 81 -16.76 4.32 -0.29
C ARG A 81 -15.75 5.05 0.59
N ILE A 82 -14.47 5.03 0.22
CA ILE A 82 -13.37 5.63 1.00
C ILE A 82 -12.74 6.84 0.29
N GLU A 83 -13.20 7.17 -0.92
CA GLU A 83 -12.90 8.43 -1.61
C GLU A 83 -13.76 9.58 -1.08
#